data_AF-A0A2G2KP01-F1
#
_entry.id   AF-A0A2G2KP01-F1
#
_cell.length_a   1.000
_cell.length_b   1.000
_cell.length_c   1.000
_cell.angle_alpha   90.00
_cell.angle_beta   90.00
_cell.angle_gamma   90.00
#
_symmetry.space_group_name_H-M   'P 1'
#
loop_
_entity.id
_entity.type
_entity.pdbx_description
1 polymer ?
#
loop_
_entity_poly.entity_id
_entity_poly.type
_entity_poly.pdbx_seq_one_letter_code
_entity_poly.pdbx_strand_id
1 'polypeptide(L)'
;MQKFTTLSDQQILSELGQRFDKKRIQKGIMDKSLIKQGGVSSDALNKFRQASGGITLLNFVRLLRGINELDALEKLISVDSGLLFSENETPPRKRIRHSLIRKKSVNWGEDQ
;
A
#
# COMPACT_ATOMS: atom_id res chain seq x y z
N MET A 1 14.25 -16.28 -4.38
CA MET A 1 13.22 -15.35 -3.83
C MET A 1 11.86 -15.89 -4.21
N GLN A 2 10.96 -16.08 -3.23
CA GLN A 2 9.57 -16.45 -3.52
C GLN A 2 8.86 -15.30 -4.23
N LYS A 3 8.03 -15.60 -5.24
CA LYS A 3 7.19 -14.61 -5.91
C LYS A 3 5.97 -14.34 -5.02
N PHE A 4 5.62 -13.06 -4.83
CA PHE A 4 4.45 -12.69 -4.04
C PHE A 4 3.12 -13.17 -4.65
N THR A 5 3.10 -13.49 -5.94
CA THR A 5 1.90 -13.97 -6.67
C THR A 5 1.35 -15.30 -6.15
N THR A 6 2.14 -16.08 -5.41
CA THR A 6 1.74 -17.40 -4.90
C THR A 6 1.57 -17.43 -3.38
N LEU A 7 1.70 -16.27 -2.72
CA LEU A 7 1.65 -16.16 -1.27
C LEU A 7 0.30 -15.59 -0.82
N SER A 8 -0.17 -16.02 0.36
CA SER A 8 -1.28 -15.35 1.03
C SER A 8 -0.84 -13.99 1.57
N ASP A 9 -1.80 -13.10 1.82
CA ASP A 9 -1.55 -11.78 2.39
C ASP A 9 -0.71 -11.85 3.67
N GLN A 10 -1.03 -12.82 4.54
CA GLN A 10 -0.30 -13.06 5.78
C GLN A 10 1.16 -13.48 5.55
N GLN A 11 1.41 -14.31 4.53
CA GLN A 11 2.77 -14.70 4.15
C GLN A 11 3.53 -13.51 3.55
N ILE A 12 2.88 -12.66 2.77
CA ILE A 12 3.48 -11.43 2.22
C ILE A 12 3.87 -10.48 3.37
N LEU A 13 2.99 -10.28 4.36
CA LEU A 13 3.29 -9.45 5.53
C LEU A 13 4.48 -9.98 6.32
N SER A 14 4.57 -11.30 6.53
CA SER A 14 5.71 -11.92 7.21
C SER A 14 7.02 -11.70 6.45
N GLU A 15 7.00 -11.92 5.13
CA GLU A 15 8.17 -11.72 4.27
C GLU A 15 8.59 -10.24 4.22
N LEU A 16 7.64 -9.30 4.21
CA LEU A 16 7.93 -7.87 4.28
C LEU A 16 8.56 -7.48 5.63
N GLY A 17 8.05 -8.01 6.75
CA GLY A 17 8.62 -7.78 8.07
C GLY A 17 10.07 -8.28 8.18
N GLN A 18 10.33 -9.49 7.68
CA GLN A 18 11.68 -10.07 7.65
C GLN A 18 12.65 -9.28 6.75
N ARG A 19 12.21 -8.92 5.54
CA ARG A 19 13.03 -8.12 4.61
C ARG A 19 13.35 -6.74 5.17
N PHE A 20 12.38 -6.11 5.81
CA PHE A 20 12.57 -4.83 6.48
C PHE A 20 13.62 -4.93 7.58
N ASP A 21 13.52 -5.93 8.45
CA ASP A 21 14.48 -6.07 9.55
C ASP A 21 15.89 -6.41 9.07
N LYS A 22 15.99 -7.27 8.04
CA LYS A 22 17.27 -7.54 7.37
C LYS A 22 17.88 -6.26 6.80
N LYS A 23 17.09 -5.42 6.12
CA LYS A 23 17.57 -4.16 5.56
C LYS A 23 17.99 -3.17 6.67
N ARG A 24 17.23 -3.08 7.75
CA ARG A 24 17.58 -2.28 8.93
C ARG A 24 18.93 -2.70 9.52
N ILE A 25 19.15 -4.01 9.72
CA ILE A 25 20.41 -4.57 10.24
C ILE A 25 21.56 -4.23 9.30
N GLN A 26 21.38 -4.41 7.99
CA GLN A 26 22.39 -4.06 6.98
C GLN A 26 22.79 -2.58 7.02
N LYS A 27 21.87 -1.68 7.39
CA LYS A 27 22.13 -0.25 7.58
C LYS A 27 22.69 0.11 8.96
N GLY A 28 22.84 -0.85 9.88
CA GLY A 28 23.32 -0.59 11.25
C GLY A 28 22.36 0.26 12.09
N ILE A 29 21.06 0.28 11.77
CA ILE A 29 20.09 1.15 12.44
C ILE A 29 19.52 0.45 13.67
N MET A 30 19.74 1.02 14.85
CA MET A 30 19.13 0.53 16.09
C MET A 30 17.63 0.80 16.15
N ASP A 31 16.87 -0.09 16.78
CA ASP A 31 15.41 0.02 16.94
C ASP A 31 15.01 1.33 17.62
N LYS A 32 15.74 1.75 18.66
CA LYS A 32 15.51 3.03 19.35
C LYS A 32 15.67 4.22 18.41
N SER A 33 16.65 4.20 17.51
CA SER A 33 16.86 5.26 16.53
C SER A 33 15.73 5.27 15.49
N LEU A 34 15.36 4.09 14.98
CA LEU A 34 14.28 3.89 14.03
C LEU A 34 12.95 4.40 14.57
N ILE A 35 12.58 4.02 15.79
CA ILE A 35 11.36 4.45 16.47
C ILE A 35 11.35 5.98 16.59
N LYS A 36 12.47 6.58 17.02
CA LYS A 36 12.61 8.03 17.16
C LYS A 36 12.50 8.77 15.82
N GLN A 37 13.19 8.29 14.78
CA GLN A 37 13.23 8.92 13.46
C GLN A 37 11.93 8.73 12.67
N GLY A 38 11.34 7.54 12.75
CA GLY A 38 10.09 7.20 12.09
C GLY A 38 8.85 7.73 12.81
N GLY A 39 8.93 7.96 14.12
CA GLY A 39 7.77 8.35 14.93
C GLY A 39 6.76 7.20 15.09
N VAL A 40 7.25 5.96 15.20
CA VAL A 40 6.45 4.74 15.33
C VAL A 40 6.64 4.14 16.73
N SER A 41 5.61 3.50 17.29
CA SER A 41 5.74 2.83 18.58
C SER A 41 6.54 1.53 18.47
N SER A 42 7.16 1.11 19.58
CA SER A 42 7.83 -0.20 19.68
C SER A 42 6.87 -1.36 19.39
N ASP A 43 5.62 -1.25 19.86
CA ASP A 43 4.57 -2.24 19.59
C ASP A 43 4.28 -2.38 18.09
N ALA A 44 4.17 -1.28 17.35
CA ALA A 44 3.93 -1.33 15.91
C ALA A 44 5.12 -1.93 15.13
N LEU A 45 6.36 -1.66 15.55
CA LEU A 45 7.55 -2.30 14.98
C LEU A 45 7.54 -3.82 15.22
N ASN A 46 7.21 -4.25 16.43
CA ASN A 46 7.15 -5.68 16.77
C ASN A 46 6.03 -6.40 16.04
N LYS A 47 4.83 -5.81 15.98
CA LYS A 47 3.70 -6.34 15.20
C LYS A 47 4.06 -6.52 13.73
N PHE A 48 4.75 -5.53 13.14
CA PHE A 48 5.20 -5.64 11.77
C PHE A 48 6.19 -6.78 11.54
N ARG A 49 7.20 -6.92 12.42
CA ARG A 49 8.20 -8.01 12.33
C ARG A 49 7.59 -9.40 12.49
N GLN A 50 6.62 -9.53 13.40
CA GLN A 50 5.96 -10.79 13.68
C GLN A 50 4.82 -11.09 12.70
N ALA A 51 4.47 -10.14 11.82
CA ALA A 51 3.21 -10.13 11.07
C ALA A 51 1.99 -10.39 11.97
N SER A 52 2.05 -9.93 13.22
CA SER A 52 0.98 -10.12 14.19
C SER A 52 -0.09 -9.05 13.97
N GLY A 53 -1.09 -9.40 13.17
CA GLY A 53 -2.15 -8.50 12.73
C GLY A 53 -1.73 -7.54 11.60
N GLY A 54 -2.68 -6.73 11.16
CA GLY A 54 -2.43 -5.70 10.17
C GLY A 54 -1.73 -4.48 10.76
N ILE A 55 -0.81 -3.89 9.99
CA ILE A 55 -0.33 -2.53 10.27
C ILE A 55 -1.06 -1.52 9.40
N THR A 56 -1.24 -0.31 9.91
CA THR A 56 -1.74 0.78 9.07
C THR A 56 -0.68 1.21 8.07
N LEU A 57 -1.10 1.68 6.90
CA LEU A 57 -0.19 2.23 5.89
C LEU A 57 0.62 3.41 6.45
N LEU A 58 0.04 4.20 7.35
CA LEU A 58 0.74 5.26 8.06
C LEU A 58 1.95 4.73 8.86
N ASN A 59 1.76 3.65 9.61
CA ASN A 59 2.85 3.03 10.36
C ASN A 59 3.90 2.43 9.43
N PHE A 60 3.49 1.87 8.28
CA PHE A 60 4.44 1.41 7.26
C PHE A 60 5.31 2.54 6.71
N VAL A 61 4.71 3.68 6.37
CA VAL A 61 5.42 4.90 5.93
C VAL A 61 6.41 5.38 7.00
N ARG A 62 5.99 5.38 8.28
CA ARG A 62 6.85 5.75 9.41
C ARG A 62 8.03 4.79 9.59
N LEU A 63 7.81 3.48 9.45
CA LEU A 63 8.85 2.47 9.50
C LEU A 63 9.89 2.68 8.39
N LEU A 64 9.46 2.89 7.14
CA LEU A 64 10.35 3.16 6.01
C LEU A 64 11.11 4.48 6.17
N ARG A 65 10.47 5.52 6.72
CA ARG A 65 11.15 6.77 7.09
C ARG A 65 12.23 6.52 8.14
N GLY A 66 11.96 5.68 9.14
CA GLY A 66 12.93 5.32 10.18
C GLY A 66 14.16 4.57 9.70
N ILE A 67 14.15 4.04 8.46
CA ILE A 67 15.31 3.39 7.83
C ILE A 67 15.82 4.12 6.58
N ASN A 68 15.33 5.34 6.31
CA ASN A 68 15.66 6.13 5.12
C ASN A 68 15.42 5.36 3.81
N GLU A 69 14.24 4.77 3.65
CA GLU A 69 13.81 4.03 2.43
C GLU A 69 12.45 4.52 1.92
N LEU A 70 11.98 5.68 2.40
CA LEU A 70 10.68 6.20 2.02
C LEU A 70 10.59 6.48 0.51
N ASP A 71 11.67 6.93 -0.11
CA ASP A 71 11.71 7.24 -1.54
C ASP A 71 11.47 6.00 -2.43
N ALA A 72 11.65 4.79 -1.89
CA ALA A 72 11.33 3.56 -2.60
C ALA A 72 9.81 3.40 -2.87
N LEU A 73 8.95 4.04 -2.06
CA LEU A 73 7.50 4.05 -2.29
C LEU A 73 7.12 4.84 -3.54
N GLU A 74 7.85 5.90 -3.86
CA GLU A 74 7.59 6.69 -5.07
C GLU A 74 7.67 5.80 -6.30
N LYS A 75 8.74 5.00 -6.40
CA LYS A 75 9.01 4.05 -7.50
C LYS A 75 7.97 2.94 -7.62
N LEU A 76 7.28 2.60 -6.53
CA LEU A 76 6.28 1.53 -6.51
C LEU A 76 5.00 1.93 -7.24
N ILE A 77 4.63 3.22 -7.19
CA ILE A 77 3.38 3.75 -7.73
C ILE A 77 3.66 4.76 -8.87
N SER A 78 4.92 4.98 -9.23
CA SER A 78 5.30 5.83 -10.35
C SER A 78 4.51 5.44 -11.59
N VAL A 79 3.73 6.40 -12.10
CA VAL A 79 3.14 6.32 -13.43
C VAL A 79 4.20 6.86 -14.37
N ASP A 80 4.57 6.08 -15.39
CA ASP A 80 5.47 6.55 -16.44
C ASP A 80 4.86 7.78 -17.11
N SER A 81 5.29 8.96 -16.67
CA SER A 81 4.94 10.24 -17.27
C SER A 81 5.53 10.40 -18.67
N GLY A 82 6.47 9.54 -19.05
CA GLY A 82 7.04 9.45 -20.41
C GLY A 82 6.10 8.92 -21.49
N LEU A 83 4.91 8.40 -21.14
CA LEU A 83 3.87 8.05 -22.11
C LEU A 83 2.90 9.21 -22.42
N LEU A 84 3.11 10.40 -21.84
CA LEU A 84 2.24 11.58 -22.01
C LEU A 84 2.78 12.64 -22.97
N PHE A 85 3.54 12.23 -24.00
CA PHE A 85 3.78 13.04 -25.20
C PHE A 85 3.56 12.20 -26.46
N SER A 86 2.29 11.87 -26.71
CA SER A 86 1.79 11.69 -28.07
C SER A 86 0.74 12.78 -28.25
N GLU A 87 0.91 13.64 -29.25
CA GLU A 87 0.00 14.75 -29.62
C GLU A 87 -1.39 14.26 -30.10
N ASN A 88 -1.84 13.09 -29.63
CA ASN A 88 -3.18 12.57 -29.82
C ASN A 88 -3.79 12.34 -28.44
N GLU A 89 -4.37 13.40 -27.89
CA GLU A 89 -5.02 13.42 -26.58
C GLU A 89 -6.13 12.35 -26.47
N THR A 90 -5.78 11.14 -26.01
CA THR A 90 -6.81 10.27 -25.44
C THR A 90 -7.12 10.81 -24.04
N PRO A 91 -8.36 11.23 -23.75
CA PRO A 91 -8.68 11.81 -22.46
C PRO A 91 -8.35 10.83 -21.33
N PRO A 92 -7.86 11.32 -20.17
CA PRO A 92 -7.51 10.45 -19.05
C PRO A 92 -8.72 9.58 -18.68
N ARG A 93 -8.51 8.27 -18.66
CA ARG A 93 -9.58 7.30 -18.40
C ARG A 93 -10.28 7.65 -17.08
N LYS A 94 -11.57 7.99 -17.17
CA LYS A 94 -12.38 8.33 -16.00
C LYS A 94 -12.57 7.09 -15.13
N ARG A 95 -12.51 7.27 -13.81
CA ARG A 95 -12.79 6.24 -12.81
C ARG A 95 -14.10 5.51 -13.14
N ILE A 96 -14.04 4.19 -13.29
CA ILE A 96 -15.24 3.36 -13.42
C ILE A 96 -15.99 3.43 -12.08
N ARG A 97 -17.22 3.94 -12.11
CA ARG A 97 -18.17 3.88 -10.99
C ARG A 97 -19.23 2.83 -11.35
N HIS A 98 -19.32 1.76 -10.58
CA HIS A 98 -20.53 0.94 -10.56
C HIS A 98 -21.61 1.76 -9.84
N SER A 99 -22.36 2.59 -10.56
CA SER A 99 -23.59 3.14 -10.02
C SER A 99 -24.56 1.97 -9.83
N LEU A 100 -25.04 1.76 -8.61
CA LEU A 100 -26.14 0.84 -8.34
C LEU A 100 -27.28 1.22 -9.28
N ILE A 101 -27.58 0.36 -10.25
CA ILE A 101 -28.75 0.51 -11.11
C ILE A 101 -29.95 0.36 -10.18
N ARG A 102 -30.48 1.47 -9.67
CA ARG A 102 -31.80 1.47 -9.03
C ARG A 102 -32.80 1.16 -10.14
N LYS A 103 -33.21 -0.11 -10.25
CA LYS A 103 -34.39 -0.48 -11.03
C LYS A 103 -35.55 0.35 -10.49
N LYS A 104 -36.01 1.35 -11.25
CA LYS A 104 -37.32 1.96 -11.00
C LYS A 104 -38.34 0.85 -11.25
N SER A 105 -38.99 0.39 -10.20
CA SER A 105 -40.27 -0.31 -10.31
C SER A 105 -41.24 0.68 -10.96
N VAL A 106 -41.56 0.47 -12.23
CA VAL A 106 -42.66 1.16 -12.88
C VAL A 106 -43.92 0.56 -12.28
N ASN A 107 -44.58 1.27 -11.37
CA ASN A 107 -45.97 0.99 -11.04
C ASN A 107 -46.82 1.62 -12.14
N TRP A 108 -47.35 0.77 -13.01
CA TRP A 108 -48.45 1.14 -13.89
C TRP A 108 -49.69 1.29 -13.02
N GLY A 109 -50.22 2.51 -12.93
CA GLY A 109 -51.53 2.75 -12.35
C GLY A 109 -52.58 2.05 -13.20
N GLU A 110 -53.52 1.40 -12.52
CA GLU A 110 -54.69 0.77 -13.12
C GLU A 110 -55.54 1.84 -13.82
N ASP A 111 -55.59 1.78 -15.16
CA ASP A 111 -56.70 2.36 -15.89
C ASP A 111 -57.80 1.28 -15.98
N GLN A 112 -58.74 1.29 -15.03
CA GLN A 112 -60.20 1.23 -15.24
C GLN A 112 -60.97 1.05 -13.92
#